data_AF-A0A2E9P5N6-F1
#
_entry.id   AF-A0A2E9P5N6-F1
#
_cell.length_a   1.000
_cell.length_b   1.000
_cell.length_c   1.000
_cell.angle_alpha   90.00
_cell.angle_beta   90.00
_cell.angle_gamma   90.00
#
_symmetry.space_group_name_H-M   'P 1'
#
loop_
_entity.id
_entity.type
_entity.pdbx_description
1 polymer ?
#
loop_
_entity_poly.entity_id
_entity_poly.type
_entity_poly.pdbx_seq_one_letter_code
_entity_poly.pdbx_strand_id
1 'polypeptide(L)'
;MFSVDSESYNKSWTDLKSMGISAIDQGESTIDVSAWTQASSAHLAVLVFWWQLARKSDRKLTLTGLNPTFKTLAELGGVTCIETGECDASH
;
A
#
# COMPACT_ATOMS: atom_id res chain seq x y z
N MET A 1 -8.57 -1.70 10.87
CA MET A 1 -7.78 -0.64 10.21
C MET A 1 -6.36 -0.72 10.75
N PHE A 2 -5.41 -1.06 9.89
CA PHE A 2 -4.02 -1.31 10.27
C PHE A 2 -3.22 -0.05 9.97
N SER A 3 -2.42 0.42 10.91
CA SER A 3 -1.58 1.62 10.71
C SER A 3 -0.12 1.21 10.79
N VAL A 4 0.67 1.63 9.81
CA VAL A 4 2.12 1.39 9.84
C VAL A 4 2.79 2.45 10.73
N ASP A 5 3.82 2.06 11.46
CA ASP A 5 4.65 3.00 12.22
C ASP A 5 5.77 3.60 11.36
N SER A 6 6.30 4.76 11.72
CA SER A 6 7.44 5.37 11.00
C SER A 6 8.68 4.49 10.98
N GLU A 7 8.90 3.67 12.03
CA GLU A 7 10.01 2.71 12.09
C GLU A 7 9.90 1.62 11.03
N SER A 8 8.67 1.27 10.63
CA SER A 8 8.46 0.26 9.60
C SER A 8 9.02 0.68 8.23
N TYR A 9 9.17 1.99 7.98
CA TYR A 9 9.81 2.49 6.76
C TYR A 9 11.25 2.00 6.60
N ASN A 10 11.98 1.77 7.69
CA ASN A 10 13.36 1.30 7.64
C ASN A 10 13.48 -0.24 7.59
N LYS A 11 12.35 -0.95 7.59
CA LYS A 11 12.35 -2.41 7.53
C LYS A 11 12.66 -2.91 6.12
N SER A 12 13.26 -4.09 6.08
CA SER A 12 13.52 -4.80 4.83
C SER A 12 12.21 -5.14 4.11
N TRP A 13 12.29 -5.23 2.78
CA TRP A 13 11.17 -5.64 1.92
C TRP A 13 10.43 -6.89 2.42
N THR A 14 11.15 -7.91 2.86
CA THR A 14 10.57 -9.17 3.35
C THR A 14 9.70 -8.98 4.60
N ASP A 15 10.11 -8.08 5.49
CA ASP A 15 9.38 -7.80 6.74
C ASP A 15 8.11 -7.01 6.44
N LEU A 16 8.23 -5.99 5.59
CA LEU A 16 7.09 -5.22 5.08
C LEU A 16 6.09 -6.12 4.34
N LYS A 17 6.57 -7.04 3.49
CA LYS A 17 5.72 -8.00 2.81
C LYS A 17 4.93 -8.86 3.79
N SER A 18 5.61 -9.40 4.80
CA SER A 18 5.01 -10.24 5.83
C SER A 18 3.98 -9.49 6.67
N MET A 19 4.24 -8.21 6.96
CA MET A 19 3.33 -7.32 7.66
C MET A 19 2.00 -7.15 6.90
N GLY A 20 2.07 -6.78 5.62
CA GLY A 20 0.85 -6.62 4.82
C GLY A 20 0.10 -7.93 4.58
N ILE A 21 0.81 -9.06 4.37
CA ILE A 21 0.18 -10.39 4.30
C ILE A 21 -0.62 -10.66 5.58
N SER A 22 -0.01 -10.41 6.75
CA SER A 22 -0.64 -10.66 8.05
C SER A 22 -1.87 -9.76 8.26
N ALA A 23 -1.77 -8.48 7.90
CA ALA A 23 -2.91 -7.56 7.97
C ALA A 23 -4.07 -8.02 7.07
N ILE A 24 -3.78 -8.37 5.82
CA ILE A 24 -4.79 -8.84 4.87
C ILE A 24 -5.42 -10.15 5.33
N ASP A 25 -4.64 -11.09 5.86
CA ASP A 25 -5.12 -12.36 6.41
C ASP A 25 -6.10 -12.13 7.58
N GLN A 26 -5.76 -11.21 8.48
CA GLN A 26 -6.60 -10.80 9.60
C GLN A 26 -7.93 -10.11 9.21
N GLY A 27 -8.12 -9.76 7.94
CA GLY A 27 -9.35 -9.11 7.47
C GLY A 27 -9.25 -7.61 7.30
N GLU A 28 -8.04 -7.06 7.39
CA GLU A 28 -7.85 -5.62 7.27
C GLU A 28 -8.07 -5.17 5.82
N SER A 29 -9.03 -4.27 5.65
CA SER A 29 -9.41 -3.66 4.38
C SER A 29 -8.84 -2.26 4.19
N THR A 30 -8.17 -1.71 5.21
CA THR A 30 -7.57 -0.38 5.16
C THR A 30 -6.23 -0.38 5.87
N ILE A 31 -5.20 0.07 5.16
CA ILE A 31 -3.85 0.29 5.71
C ILE A 31 -3.51 1.76 5.64
N ASP A 32 -3.26 2.36 6.80
CA ASP A 32 -2.78 3.72 6.91
C ASP A 32 -1.25 3.77 6.84
N VAL A 33 -0.74 4.57 5.90
CA VAL A 33 0.69 4.82 5.69
C VAL A 33 1.10 6.26 6.01
N SER A 34 0.26 7.00 6.73
CA SER A 34 0.50 8.42 7.05
C SER A 34 1.81 8.63 7.83
N ALA A 35 2.25 7.62 8.58
CA ALA A 35 3.49 7.66 9.35
C ALA A 35 4.77 7.63 8.47
N TRP A 36 4.66 7.25 7.19
CA TRP A 36 5.78 7.24 6.25
C TRP A 36 5.94 8.61 5.59
N THR A 37 6.68 9.49 6.26
CA THR A 37 6.94 10.87 5.79
C THR A 37 7.78 10.94 4.51
N GLN A 38 8.53 9.87 4.21
CA GLN A 38 9.35 9.75 3.01
C GLN A 38 8.68 8.79 2.02
N ALA A 39 8.91 9.04 0.73
CA ALA A 39 8.43 8.18 -0.34
C ALA A 39 9.60 7.67 -1.18
N SER A 40 9.57 6.39 -1.49
CA SER A 40 10.55 5.73 -2.35
C SER A 40 9.85 4.69 -3.21
N SER A 41 10.37 4.47 -4.42
CA SER A 41 9.81 3.49 -5.36
C SER A 41 9.77 2.07 -4.78
N ALA A 42 10.73 1.73 -3.91
CA ALA A 42 10.74 0.46 -3.20
C ALA A 42 9.52 0.33 -2.28
N HIS A 43 9.25 1.34 -1.44
CA HIS A 43 8.09 1.35 -0.56
C HIS A 43 6.78 1.38 -1.35
N LEU A 44 6.73 2.14 -2.45
CA LEU A 44 5.54 2.15 -3.32
C LEU A 44 5.25 0.74 -3.85
N ALA A 45 6.27 0.02 -4.32
CA ALA A 45 6.10 -1.36 -4.79
C ALA A 45 5.59 -2.30 -3.69
N VAL A 46 5.96 -2.09 -2.42
CA VAL A 46 5.39 -2.81 -1.27
C VAL A 46 3.89 -2.54 -1.15
N LEU A 47 3.48 -1.27 -1.21
CA LEU A 47 2.08 -0.88 -1.08
C LEU A 47 1.23 -1.47 -2.21
N VAL A 48 1.73 -1.39 -3.44
CA VAL A 48 1.12 -2.03 -4.61
C VAL A 48 1.00 -3.54 -4.40
N PHE A 49 2.04 -4.19 -3.89
CA PHE A 49 2.01 -5.62 -3.60
C PHE A 49 0.91 -5.98 -2.59
N TRP A 50 0.78 -5.23 -1.49
CA TRP A 50 -0.30 -5.45 -0.51
C TRP A 50 -1.67 -5.32 -1.15
N TRP A 51 -1.88 -4.26 -1.93
CA TRP A 51 -3.14 -4.03 -2.64
C TRP A 51 -3.47 -5.16 -3.64
N GLN A 52 -2.49 -5.61 -4.43
CA GLN A 52 -2.66 -6.73 -5.35
C GLN A 52 -2.95 -8.04 -4.61
N LEU A 53 -2.29 -8.28 -3.47
CA LEU A 53 -2.51 -9.46 -2.66
C LEU A 53 -3.93 -9.52 -2.09
N ALA A 54 -4.43 -8.40 -1.57
CA ALA A 54 -5.80 -8.32 -1.08
C ALA A 54 -6.81 -8.63 -2.19
N ARG A 55 -6.63 -8.05 -3.39
CA ARG A 55 -7.49 -8.36 -4.55
C ARG A 55 -7.45 -9.82 -4.96
N LYS A 56 -6.29 -10.48 -4.88
CA LYS A 56 -6.18 -11.93 -5.13
C LYS A 56 -6.94 -12.76 -4.10
N SER A 57 -7.08 -12.26 -2.88
CA SER A 57 -7.86 -12.88 -1.81
C SER A 57 -9.34 -12.46 -1.80
N ASP A 58 -9.84 -11.86 -2.89
CA ASP A 58 -11.20 -11.31 -3.02
C ASP A 58 -11.54 -10.22 -1.98
N ARG A 59 -10.50 -9.59 -1.41
CA ARG A 59 -10.62 -8.51 -0.43
C ARG A 59 -10.30 -7.17 -1.08
N LYS A 60 -11.09 -6.14 -0.74
CA LYS A 60 -10.76 -4.76 -1.09
C LYS A 60 -9.82 -4.20 -0.03
N LEU A 61 -8.64 -3.74 -0.47
CA LEU A 61 -7.70 -3.01 0.37
C LEU A 61 -7.61 -1.56 -0.12
N THR A 62 -7.69 -0.63 0.81
CA THR A 62 -7.52 0.80 0.56
C THR A 62 -6.30 1.29 1.33
N LEU A 63 -5.40 1.99 0.65
CA LEU A 63 -4.23 2.62 1.27
C LEU A 63 -4.53 4.09 1.54
N THR A 64 -4.47 4.50 2.81
CA THR A 64 -4.70 5.89 3.25
C THR A 64 -3.40 6.53 3.72
N GLY A 65 -3.35 7.87 3.75
CA GLY A 65 -2.15 8.56 4.24
C GLY A 65 -1.00 8.66 3.25
N LEU A 66 -1.25 8.44 1.96
CA LEU A 66 -0.24 8.59 0.92
C LEU A 66 0.18 10.07 0.81
N ASN A 67 1.44 10.33 1.11
CA ASN A 67 2.05 11.64 0.94
C ASN A 67 2.11 12.05 -0.55
N PRO A 68 2.14 13.35 -0.87
CA PRO A 68 2.11 13.83 -2.26
C PRO A 68 3.21 13.21 -3.14
N THR A 69 4.40 12.98 -2.58
CA THR A 69 5.49 12.30 -3.29
C THR A 69 5.14 10.85 -3.65
N PHE A 70 4.45 10.12 -2.77
CA PHE A 70 3.94 8.78 -3.11
C PHE A 70 2.91 8.85 -4.21
N LYS A 71 2.03 9.86 -4.21
CA LYS A 71 1.04 10.06 -5.28
C LYS A 71 1.74 10.30 -6.62
N THR A 72 2.74 11.18 -6.66
CA THR A 72 3.54 11.41 -7.87
C THR A 72 4.24 10.14 -8.34
N LEU A 73 4.86 9.37 -7.44
CA LEU A 73 5.48 8.09 -7.81
C LEU A 73 4.44 7.07 -8.30
N ALA A 74 3.25 7.06 -7.71
CA ALA A 74 2.15 6.20 -8.13
C ALA A 74 1.61 6.59 -9.51
N GLU A 75 1.50 7.88 -9.80
CA GLU A 75 1.17 8.43 -11.12
C GLU A 75 2.23 8.04 -12.16
N LEU A 76 3.51 8.25 -11.86
CA LEU A 76 4.62 7.87 -12.74
C LEU A 76 4.69 6.36 -12.98
N GLY A 77 4.32 5.57 -11.97
CA GLY A 77 4.27 4.11 -12.05
C GLY A 77 2.97 3.55 -12.62
N GLY A 78 1.96 4.38 -12.90
CA GLY A 78 0.63 3.93 -13.35
C GLY A 78 -0.15 3.12 -12.30
N VAL A 79 0.16 3.31 -11.01
CA VAL A 79 -0.42 2.56 -9.87
C VAL A 79 -1.29 3.43 -8.97
N THR A 80 -1.86 4.52 -9.48
CA THR A 80 -2.79 5.41 -8.75
C THR A 80 -4.01 4.70 -8.16
N CYS A 81 -4.32 3.51 -8.69
CA CYS A 81 -5.45 2.67 -8.29
C CYS A 81 -5.37 2.11 -6.86
N ILE A 82 -4.19 2.17 -6.24
CA ILE A 82 -3.97 1.69 -4.86
C ILE A 82 -4.62 2.59 -3.80
N GLU A 83 -4.82 3.87 -4.13
CA GLU A 83 -5.42 4.87 -3.24
C GLU A 83 -6.95 4.77 -3.24
N THR A 84 -7.55 4.50 -4.40
CA THR A 84 -9.01 4.39 -4.58
C THR A 84 -9.54 2.99 -4.30
N GLY A 85 -8.69 1.96 -4.23
CA GLY A 85 -9.14 0.57 -4.11
C GLY A 85 -9.75 0.00 -5.41
N GLU A 86 -9.80 0.80 -6.47
CA GLU A 86 -10.46 0.51 -7.73
C GLU A 86 -9.51 0.89 -8.87
N CYS A 87 -9.07 -0.11 -9.65
CA CYS A 87 -8.56 0.18 -10.98
C CYS A 87 -9.79 0.45 -11.85
N ASP A 88 -10.15 1.71 -12.00
CA ASP A 88 -11.00 2.08 -13.10
C ASP A 88 -10.15 1.92 -14.38
N ALA A 89 -10.20 0.73 -14.96
CA ALA A 89 -9.74 0.49 -16.32
C ALA A 89 -10.77 1.11 -17.26
N SER A 90 -10.86 2.44 -17.26
CA SER A 90 -11.60 3.19 -18.28
C SER A 90 -10.79 3.15 -19.57
N HIS A 91 -11.11 2.11 -20.35
CA HIS A 91 -11.21 2.00 -21.82
C HIS A 91 -10.16 2.65 -22.72
#